data_AF-A0A2G6Q5T8-F1
#
_entry.id   AF-A0A2G6Q5T8-F1
#
_cell.length_a   1.000
_cell.length_b   1.000
_cell.length_c   1.000
_cell.angle_alpha   90.00
_cell.angle_beta   90.00
_cell.angle_gamma   90.00
#
_symmetry.space_group_name_H-M   'P 1'
#
loop_
_entity.id
_entity.type
_entity.pdbx_description
1 polymer ?
#
loop_
_entity_poly.entity_id
_entity_poly.type
_entity_poly.pdbx_seq_one_letter_code
_entity_poly.pdbx_strand_id
1 'polypeptide(L)'
;MTKYNYFPYALMNTIIFLPYFLFIIIGNSYNTILNGWFPLIIFYTFKYTGAFLIHSFKTKFNTRDQLLHFLVLAIIGTSCGALANFSSILIELSALFMGIASSVLLPLYTTTQYHKKYLFGSKMNMKQYLFALLTVILIVPLILFTANSNLPSLAFLIYGIALFRCYLSLKKMPKYESTVQNSFYFSKSSFLIFIAFTILLFLMKATREINLQLLLVLLIITILVAVALLTAYITKIKFNFQLPKFIYYFGFTQGMIVNFYLLYGTFFALSQKNSKFMIYGVYSPYGIGIILSLFLGPKLLQRYSSYHPITVTNAGALLGTLCMIFSWSLPFGGLLIGFFSSLQTRKLNQYAYDTTNFNKDSSLLLRNRWSKLGSIINQILLIFFILALSFIHHIPLNAIFVTITGKAIQNQSPMSDVLLTTYMLNCFIIGSLLVIGSWNLEKTKS
;
A
#
# COMPACT_ATOMS: atom_id res chain seq x y z
N MET A 1 -9.38 29.74 -15.69
CA MET A 1 -8.59 29.03 -14.64
C MET A 1 -9.39 27.86 -14.08
N THR A 2 -8.97 26.61 -14.32
CA THR A 2 -9.68 25.43 -13.76
C THR A 2 -9.40 25.31 -12.26
N LYS A 3 -10.39 25.68 -11.44
CA LYS A 3 -10.40 25.55 -9.97
C LYS A 3 -9.85 24.17 -9.57
N TYR A 4 -8.93 24.13 -8.61
CA TYR A 4 -8.47 22.87 -8.02
C TYR A 4 -9.66 22.22 -7.31
N ASN A 5 -10.04 21.02 -7.73
CA ASN A 5 -11.15 20.30 -7.11
C ASN A 5 -10.59 19.49 -5.93
N TYR A 6 -10.98 19.89 -4.71
CA TYR A 6 -10.61 19.23 -3.45
C TYR A 6 -11.20 17.82 -3.34
N PHE A 7 -12.35 17.57 -3.98
CA PHE A 7 -13.06 16.30 -3.92
C PHE A 7 -12.29 15.12 -4.55
N PRO A 8 -11.77 15.21 -5.80
CA PRO A 8 -10.85 14.20 -6.33
C PRO A 8 -9.61 13.98 -5.46
N TYR A 9 -9.06 15.04 -4.85
CA TYR A 9 -7.92 14.89 -3.95
C TYR A 9 -8.28 14.03 -2.74
N ALA A 10 -9.40 14.31 -2.08
CA ALA A 10 -9.88 13.52 -0.96
C ALA A 10 -10.07 12.05 -1.35
N LEU A 11 -10.85 11.78 -2.39
CA LEU A 11 -11.23 10.42 -2.77
C LEU A 11 -10.06 9.57 -3.29
N MET A 12 -9.11 10.17 -4.02
CA MET A 12 -7.93 9.44 -4.50
C MET A 12 -7.02 9.00 -3.36
N ASN A 13 -6.96 9.76 -2.27
CA ASN A 13 -6.22 9.36 -1.07
C ASN A 13 -6.95 8.26 -0.28
N THR A 14 -8.29 8.24 -0.30
CA THR A 14 -9.06 7.16 0.37
C THR A 14 -9.01 5.83 -0.37
N ILE A 15 -8.76 5.84 -1.69
CA ILE A 15 -8.67 4.64 -2.54
C ILE A 15 -7.67 3.60 -2.02
N ILE A 16 -6.69 4.03 -1.24
CA ILE A 16 -5.67 3.15 -0.67
C ILE A 16 -6.27 2.25 0.43
N PHE A 17 -7.21 2.75 1.23
CA PHE A 17 -7.66 2.06 2.46
C PHE A 17 -9.16 1.79 2.50
N LEU A 18 -10.00 2.63 1.90
CA LEU A 18 -11.45 2.48 1.97
C LEU A 18 -11.96 1.16 1.34
N PRO A 19 -11.51 0.76 0.14
CA PRO A 19 -11.80 -0.58 -0.40
C PRO A 19 -11.43 -1.72 0.56
N TYR A 20 -10.31 -1.59 1.25
CA TYR A 20 -9.83 -2.62 2.17
C TYR A 20 -10.79 -2.80 3.34
N PHE A 21 -11.25 -1.69 3.93
CA PHE A 21 -12.26 -1.74 5.00
C PHE A 21 -13.61 -2.25 4.52
N LEU A 22 -14.04 -1.88 3.31
CA LEU A 22 -15.26 -2.42 2.71
C LEU A 22 -15.21 -3.95 2.63
N PHE A 23 -14.17 -4.51 2.01
CA PHE A 23 -14.04 -5.98 1.89
C PHE A 23 -13.85 -6.70 3.24
N ILE A 24 -13.32 -6.04 4.27
CA ILE A 24 -13.30 -6.59 5.64
C ILE A 24 -14.72 -6.70 6.20
N ILE A 25 -15.49 -5.61 6.16
CA ILE A 25 -16.85 -5.58 6.73
C ILE A 25 -17.77 -6.57 5.99
N ILE A 26 -17.65 -6.60 4.67
CA ILE A 26 -18.39 -7.47 3.76
C ILE A 26 -18.05 -8.95 3.95
N GLY A 27 -16.83 -9.25 4.40
CA GLY A 27 -16.39 -10.62 4.62
C GLY A 27 -17.20 -11.38 5.66
N ASN A 28 -17.98 -10.70 6.50
CA ASN A 28 -18.92 -11.34 7.42
C ASN A 28 -20.34 -11.49 6.84
N SER A 29 -20.64 -10.87 5.70
CA SER A 29 -22.01 -10.74 5.17
C SER A 29 -22.35 -11.70 4.03
N TYR A 30 -21.36 -12.28 3.34
CA TYR A 30 -21.59 -13.19 2.22
C TYR A 30 -20.84 -14.52 2.39
N ASN A 31 -21.54 -15.63 2.14
CA ASN A 31 -20.93 -16.95 2.04
C ASN A 31 -20.17 -17.07 0.70
N THR A 32 -18.89 -16.72 0.68
CA THR A 32 -17.98 -17.04 -0.43
C THR A 32 -17.19 -18.32 -0.13
N ILE A 33 -16.47 -18.85 -1.14
CA ILE A 33 -15.71 -20.11 -1.09
C ILE A 33 -14.79 -20.22 0.15
N LEU A 34 -14.32 -19.08 0.70
CA LEU A 34 -13.49 -19.02 1.92
C LEU A 34 -14.14 -18.17 3.04
N ASN A 35 -15.36 -18.51 3.45
CA ASN A 35 -16.06 -17.87 4.59
C ASN A 35 -16.17 -16.34 4.48
N GLY A 36 -16.35 -15.81 3.27
CA GLY A 36 -16.53 -14.36 3.04
C GLY A 36 -15.23 -13.54 2.94
N TRP A 37 -14.09 -14.04 3.39
CA TRP A 37 -12.80 -13.32 3.34
C TRP A 37 -12.11 -13.35 1.97
N PHE A 38 -12.59 -14.19 1.05
CA PHE A 38 -11.99 -14.37 -0.27
C PHE A 38 -11.86 -13.08 -1.10
N PRO A 39 -12.88 -12.20 -1.20
CA PRO A 39 -12.77 -10.93 -1.91
C PRO A 39 -11.70 -10.01 -1.31
N LEU A 40 -11.50 -10.03 0.01
CA LEU A 40 -10.44 -9.25 0.65
C LEU A 40 -9.06 -9.72 0.18
N ILE A 41 -8.86 -11.03 0.06
CA ILE A 41 -7.61 -11.64 -0.40
C ILE A 41 -7.33 -11.25 -1.86
N ILE A 42 -8.34 -11.35 -2.72
CA ILE A 42 -8.26 -10.92 -4.13
C ILE A 42 -7.86 -9.44 -4.20
N PHE A 43 -8.63 -8.58 -3.54
CA PHE A 43 -8.39 -7.13 -3.55
C PHE A 43 -6.97 -6.81 -3.09
N TYR A 44 -6.53 -7.38 -1.97
CA TYR A 44 -5.20 -7.16 -1.43
C TYR A 44 -4.11 -7.59 -2.42
N THR A 45 -4.23 -8.79 -2.97
CA THR A 45 -3.25 -9.36 -3.90
C THR A 45 -3.09 -8.44 -5.11
N PHE A 46 -4.18 -8.12 -5.80
CA PHE A 46 -4.15 -7.26 -6.98
C PHE A 46 -3.78 -5.80 -6.67
N LYS A 47 -4.07 -5.28 -5.47
CA LYS A 47 -3.59 -3.95 -5.04
C LYS A 47 -2.06 -3.86 -4.95
N TYR A 48 -1.39 -4.95 -4.60
CA TYR A 48 0.07 -4.99 -4.50
C TYR A 48 0.75 -5.43 -5.81
N THR A 49 0.12 -6.33 -6.57
CA THR A 49 0.71 -6.87 -7.81
C THR A 49 0.24 -6.15 -9.08
N GLY A 50 -0.88 -5.43 -9.04
CA GLY A 50 -1.49 -4.77 -10.19
C GLY A 50 -0.58 -3.78 -10.91
N ALA A 51 0.33 -3.11 -10.20
CA ALA A 51 1.33 -2.23 -10.82
C ALA A 51 2.30 -2.99 -11.74
N PHE A 52 2.60 -4.26 -11.45
CA PHE A 52 3.42 -5.13 -12.30
C PHE A 52 2.63 -5.63 -13.51
N LEU A 53 1.36 -5.96 -13.33
CA LEU A 53 0.45 -6.30 -14.43
C LEU A 53 0.37 -5.17 -15.45
N ILE A 54 0.14 -3.94 -14.97
CA ILE A 54 -0.02 -2.77 -15.84
C ILE A 54 1.27 -2.45 -16.57
N HIS A 55 2.41 -2.56 -15.90
CA HIS A 55 3.71 -2.38 -16.56
C HIS A 55 4.04 -3.49 -17.57
N SER A 56 3.40 -4.66 -17.47
CA SER A 56 3.53 -5.72 -18.47
C SER A 56 2.97 -5.26 -19.81
N PHE A 57 1.90 -4.47 -19.79
CA PHE A 57 1.38 -3.75 -20.93
C PHE A 57 2.06 -2.38 -21.00
N LYS A 58 3.27 -2.31 -21.58
CA LYS A 58 3.95 -1.02 -21.81
C LYS A 58 3.16 -0.23 -22.85
N THR A 59 2.13 0.44 -22.37
CA THR A 59 1.28 1.32 -23.14
C THR A 59 1.71 2.73 -22.82
N LYS A 60 2.18 3.37 -23.88
CA LYS A 60 2.63 4.74 -23.91
C LYS A 60 1.38 5.63 -24.02
N PHE A 61 0.51 5.61 -23.00
CA PHE A 61 -0.65 6.51 -22.91
C PHE A 61 -0.30 7.71 -22.04
N ASN A 62 -0.95 8.84 -22.31
CA ASN A 62 -0.96 9.99 -21.42
C ASN A 62 -1.46 9.56 -20.03
N THR A 63 -0.76 9.94 -18.95
CA THR A 63 -1.11 9.59 -17.57
C THR A 63 -2.54 10.00 -17.21
N ARG A 64 -3.05 11.11 -17.76
CA ARG A 64 -4.45 11.51 -17.55
C ARG A 64 -5.42 10.50 -18.15
N ASP A 65 -5.17 10.03 -19.37
CA ASP A 65 -6.08 9.07 -20.01
C ASP A 65 -6.01 7.74 -19.26
N GLN A 66 -4.82 7.28 -18.88
CA GLN A 66 -4.68 6.10 -18.01
C GLN A 66 -5.47 6.25 -16.70
N LEU A 67 -5.38 7.41 -16.04
CA LEU A 67 -6.14 7.71 -14.82
C LEU A 67 -7.65 7.54 -15.04
N LEU A 68 -8.18 8.06 -16.16
CA LEU A 68 -9.60 7.95 -16.49
C LEU A 68 -10.02 6.50 -16.76
N HIS A 69 -9.21 5.71 -17.47
CA HIS A 69 -9.49 4.29 -17.72
C HIS A 69 -9.51 3.48 -16.42
N PHE A 70 -8.54 3.68 -15.52
CA PHE A 70 -8.55 2.99 -14.23
C PHE A 70 -9.66 3.48 -13.29
N LEU A 71 -10.12 4.72 -13.44
CA LEU A 71 -11.32 5.21 -12.75
C LEU A 71 -12.57 4.49 -13.22
N VAL A 72 -12.73 4.31 -14.53
CA VAL A 72 -13.83 3.51 -15.10
C VAL A 72 -13.76 2.08 -14.59
N LEU A 73 -12.57 1.47 -14.56
CA LEU A 73 -12.38 0.13 -14.00
C LEU A 73 -12.80 0.07 -12.52
N ALA A 74 -12.46 1.07 -11.71
CA ALA A 74 -12.88 1.16 -10.32
C ALA A 74 -14.41 1.31 -10.18
N ILE A 75 -15.04 2.10 -11.05
CA ILE A 75 -16.50 2.28 -11.08
C ILE A 75 -17.19 0.96 -11.44
N ILE A 76 -16.70 0.25 -12.45
CA ILE A 76 -17.18 -1.09 -12.81
C ILE A 76 -17.05 -2.02 -11.61
N GLY A 77 -15.89 -2.01 -10.94
CA GLY A 77 -15.67 -2.78 -9.72
C GLY A 77 -16.70 -2.46 -8.62
N THR A 78 -16.98 -1.19 -8.35
CA THR A 78 -18.02 -0.81 -7.37
C THR A 78 -19.43 -1.20 -7.83
N SER A 79 -19.74 -1.15 -9.12
CA SER A 79 -21.03 -1.61 -9.65
C SER A 79 -21.20 -3.12 -9.48
N CYS A 80 -20.16 -3.92 -9.74
CA CYS A 80 -20.17 -5.35 -9.43
C CYS A 80 -20.41 -5.59 -7.94
N GLY A 81 -19.77 -4.81 -7.06
CA GLY A 81 -19.96 -4.91 -5.61
C GLY A 81 -21.37 -4.53 -5.17
N ALA A 82 -21.99 -3.53 -5.78
CA ALA A 82 -23.38 -3.16 -5.51
C ALA A 82 -24.35 -4.30 -5.89
N LEU A 83 -24.04 -5.03 -6.97
CA LEU A 83 -24.81 -6.18 -7.45
C LEU A 83 -24.42 -7.51 -6.78
N ALA A 84 -23.57 -7.50 -5.74
CA ALA A 84 -23.08 -8.71 -5.06
C ALA A 84 -24.20 -9.62 -4.51
N ASN A 85 -25.37 -9.07 -4.19
CA ASN A 85 -26.52 -9.85 -3.73
C ASN A 85 -27.01 -10.89 -4.75
N PHE A 86 -26.76 -10.67 -6.05
CA PHE A 86 -27.19 -11.58 -7.11
C PHE A 86 -26.24 -12.77 -7.28
N SER A 87 -24.95 -12.62 -6.96
CA SER A 87 -23.95 -13.68 -7.10
C SER A 87 -22.69 -13.38 -6.31
N SER A 88 -22.14 -14.40 -5.64
CA SER A 88 -20.84 -14.35 -4.98
C SER A 88 -19.69 -14.03 -5.96
N ILE A 89 -19.83 -14.37 -7.24
CA ILE A 89 -18.81 -14.07 -8.27
C ILE A 89 -18.69 -12.55 -8.48
N LEU A 90 -19.79 -11.80 -8.34
CA LEU A 90 -19.78 -10.35 -8.55
C LEU A 90 -18.99 -9.61 -7.46
N ILE A 91 -19.00 -10.10 -6.22
CA ILE A 91 -18.17 -9.53 -5.16
C ILE A 91 -16.68 -9.85 -5.38
N GLU A 92 -16.36 -11.01 -5.94
CA GLU A 92 -14.99 -11.38 -6.31
C GLU A 92 -14.46 -10.53 -7.49
N LEU A 93 -15.30 -10.30 -8.50
CA LEU A 93 -14.98 -9.40 -9.61
C LEU A 93 -14.82 -7.95 -9.14
N SER A 94 -15.66 -7.51 -8.19
CA SER A 94 -15.52 -6.21 -7.54
C SER A 94 -14.14 -6.05 -6.90
N ALA A 95 -13.72 -7.05 -6.12
CA ALA A 95 -12.42 -7.08 -5.48
C ALA A 95 -11.27 -7.07 -6.48
N LEU A 96 -11.37 -7.83 -7.58
CA LEU A 96 -10.36 -7.87 -8.63
C LEU A 96 -10.19 -6.51 -9.31
N PHE A 97 -11.29 -5.92 -9.81
CA PHE A 97 -11.23 -4.65 -10.53
C PHE A 97 -10.81 -3.48 -9.63
N MET A 98 -11.33 -3.40 -8.41
CA MET A 98 -10.92 -2.40 -7.44
C MET A 98 -9.46 -2.60 -6.99
N GLY A 99 -9.01 -3.85 -6.87
CA GLY A 99 -7.62 -4.18 -6.55
C GLY A 99 -6.67 -3.65 -7.61
N ILE A 100 -6.89 -3.99 -8.88
CA ILE A 100 -6.09 -3.51 -10.01
C ILE A 100 -6.11 -1.98 -10.07
N ALA A 101 -7.29 -1.36 -10.02
CA ALA A 101 -7.42 0.09 -10.12
C ALA A 101 -6.71 0.82 -8.96
N SER A 102 -6.90 0.38 -7.72
CA SER A 102 -6.28 0.99 -6.53
C SER A 102 -4.75 0.91 -6.53
N SER A 103 -4.17 -0.03 -7.28
CA SER A 103 -2.71 -0.18 -7.38
C SER A 103 -2.03 1.00 -8.09
N VAL A 104 -2.74 1.69 -8.99
CA VAL A 104 -2.19 2.76 -9.86
C VAL A 104 -2.93 4.09 -9.82
N LEU A 105 -4.17 4.15 -9.32
CA LEU A 105 -4.96 5.39 -9.35
C LEU A 105 -4.29 6.56 -8.63
N LEU A 106 -3.75 6.34 -7.43
CA LEU A 106 -3.05 7.40 -6.70
C LEU A 106 -1.79 7.91 -7.42
N PRO A 107 -0.83 7.07 -7.85
CA PRO A 107 0.35 7.57 -8.56
C PRO A 107 -0.02 8.30 -9.84
N LEU A 108 -0.98 7.79 -10.64
CA LEU A 108 -1.47 8.47 -11.84
C LEU A 108 -2.08 9.83 -11.52
N TYR A 109 -2.94 9.89 -10.49
CA TYR A 109 -3.52 11.15 -10.04
C TYR A 109 -2.43 12.14 -9.60
N THR A 110 -1.47 11.71 -8.78
CA THR A 110 -0.38 12.59 -8.34
C THR A 110 0.45 13.12 -9.50
N THR A 111 0.76 12.29 -10.51
CA THR A 111 1.45 12.73 -11.72
C THR A 111 0.66 13.81 -12.45
N THR A 112 -0.64 13.62 -12.68
CA THR A 112 -1.48 14.66 -13.31
C THR A 112 -1.51 15.96 -12.50
N GLN A 113 -1.43 15.88 -11.17
CA GLN A 113 -1.33 17.07 -10.32
C GLN A 113 0.01 17.78 -10.45
N TYR A 114 1.12 17.05 -10.56
CA TYR A 114 2.42 17.65 -10.85
C TYR A 114 2.41 18.32 -12.22
N HIS A 115 1.90 17.66 -13.27
CA HIS A 115 1.73 18.30 -14.59
C HIS A 115 0.89 19.57 -14.50
N LYS A 116 -0.23 19.55 -13.76
CA LYS A 116 -1.06 20.74 -13.60
C LYS A 116 -0.33 21.87 -12.90
N LYS A 117 0.43 21.57 -11.86
CA LYS A 117 1.23 22.54 -11.11
C LYS A 117 2.34 23.14 -11.96
N TYR A 118 3.05 22.34 -12.75
CA TYR A 118 4.16 22.80 -13.58
C TYR A 118 3.70 23.55 -14.83
N LEU A 119 2.67 23.06 -15.52
CA LEU A 119 2.18 23.67 -16.77
C LEU A 119 1.25 24.86 -16.55
N PHE A 120 0.46 24.85 -15.48
CA PHE A 120 -0.58 25.87 -15.25
C PHE A 120 -0.41 26.65 -13.94
N GLY A 121 0.72 26.47 -13.24
CA GLY A 121 1.05 27.20 -11.98
C GLY A 121 0.09 26.94 -10.81
N SER A 122 -0.82 25.99 -10.96
CA SER A 122 -1.98 25.86 -10.08
C SER A 122 -1.60 25.03 -8.85
N LYS A 123 -1.93 25.51 -7.64
CA LYS A 123 -1.66 24.84 -6.36
C LYS A 123 -2.93 24.78 -5.51
N MET A 124 -3.04 23.76 -4.66
CA MET A 124 -4.10 23.72 -3.65
C MET A 124 -3.78 24.68 -2.51
N ASN A 125 -4.76 25.48 -2.13
CA ASN A 125 -4.68 26.33 -0.94
C ASN A 125 -5.01 25.53 0.32
N MET A 126 -4.54 26.00 1.48
CA MET A 126 -4.80 25.36 2.78
C MET A 126 -6.29 25.12 3.05
N LYS A 127 -7.17 26.09 2.69
CA LYS A 127 -8.63 25.92 2.79
C LYS A 127 -9.13 24.72 1.98
N GLN A 128 -8.57 24.45 0.81
CA GLN A 128 -8.95 23.31 -0.03
C GLN A 128 -8.46 21.98 0.55
N TYR A 129 -7.30 21.95 1.23
CA TYR A 129 -6.87 20.79 2.00
C TYR A 129 -7.81 20.51 3.17
N LEU A 130 -8.26 21.55 3.87
CA LEU A 130 -9.26 21.41 4.95
C LEU A 130 -10.60 20.87 4.41
N PHE A 131 -11.10 21.41 3.29
CA PHE A 131 -12.31 20.88 2.66
C PHE A 131 -12.13 19.44 2.18
N ALA A 132 -10.96 19.07 1.63
CA ALA A 132 -10.69 17.70 1.27
C ALA A 132 -10.71 16.77 2.50
N LEU A 133 -10.08 17.19 3.60
CA LEU A 133 -10.10 16.44 4.86
C LEU A 133 -11.52 16.29 5.40
N LEU A 134 -12.32 17.36 5.37
CA LEU A 134 -13.72 17.33 5.77
C LEU A 134 -14.54 16.38 4.89
N THR A 135 -14.31 16.36 3.57
CA THR A 135 -14.98 15.38 2.69
C THR A 135 -14.61 13.95 3.03
N VAL A 136 -13.36 13.66 3.43
CA VAL A 136 -12.97 12.32 3.90
C VAL A 136 -13.71 11.97 5.19
N ILE A 137 -13.76 12.90 6.16
CA ILE A 137 -14.44 12.70 7.45
C ILE A 137 -15.94 12.49 7.29
N LEU A 138 -16.58 13.03 6.25
CA LEU A 138 -18.00 12.79 5.99
C LEU A 138 -18.24 11.51 5.18
N ILE A 139 -17.54 11.32 4.07
CA ILE A 139 -17.83 10.25 3.11
C ILE A 139 -17.37 8.88 3.61
N VAL A 140 -16.18 8.81 4.23
CA VAL A 140 -15.64 7.53 4.69
C VAL A 140 -16.50 6.91 5.79
N PRO A 141 -16.85 7.62 6.88
CA PRO A 141 -17.73 7.07 7.89
C PRO A 141 -19.12 6.73 7.36
N LEU A 142 -19.69 7.54 6.44
CA LEU A 142 -20.97 7.20 5.81
C LEU A 142 -20.91 5.85 5.08
N ILE A 143 -19.87 5.63 4.27
CA ILE A 143 -19.66 4.36 3.54
C ILE A 143 -19.43 3.18 4.51
N LEU A 144 -18.64 3.39 5.56
CA LEU A 144 -18.37 2.32 6.54
C LEU A 144 -19.58 2.02 7.41
N PHE A 145 -20.33 3.03 7.82
CA PHE A 145 -21.56 2.88 8.60
C PHE A 145 -22.61 2.11 7.80
N THR A 146 -22.84 2.49 6.54
CA THR A 146 -23.75 1.78 5.63
C THR A 146 -23.32 0.33 5.36
N ALA A 147 -22.01 0.08 5.24
CA ALA A 147 -21.51 -1.30 5.12
C ALA A 147 -21.77 -2.11 6.39
N ASN A 148 -21.58 -1.50 7.57
CA ASN A 148 -21.74 -2.17 8.86
C ASN A 148 -23.20 -2.34 9.28
N SER A 149 -24.14 -1.55 8.73
CA SER A 149 -25.58 -1.66 8.98
C SER A 149 -26.26 -2.71 8.09
N ASN A 150 -25.55 -3.78 7.70
CA ASN A 150 -26.02 -4.86 6.82
C ASN A 150 -26.53 -4.42 5.43
N LEU A 151 -26.09 -3.26 4.91
CA LEU A 151 -26.41 -2.78 3.56
C LEU A 151 -25.13 -2.61 2.69
N PRO A 152 -24.33 -3.67 2.51
CA PRO A 152 -23.05 -3.60 1.79
C PRO A 152 -23.20 -3.16 0.32
N SER A 153 -24.27 -3.59 -0.37
CA SER A 153 -24.58 -3.14 -1.73
C SER A 153 -24.74 -1.63 -1.84
N LEU A 154 -25.38 -1.00 -0.85
CA LEU A 154 -25.57 0.44 -0.81
C LEU A 154 -24.24 1.17 -0.57
N ALA A 155 -23.37 0.62 0.28
CA ALA A 155 -22.05 1.18 0.52
C ALA A 155 -21.19 1.21 -0.76
N PHE A 156 -21.22 0.14 -1.56
CA PHE A 156 -20.58 0.12 -2.88
C PHE A 156 -21.19 1.12 -3.85
N LEU A 157 -22.52 1.27 -3.85
CA LEU A 157 -23.21 2.22 -4.72
C LEU A 157 -22.83 3.67 -4.38
N ILE A 158 -22.84 4.04 -3.10
CA ILE A 158 -22.40 5.36 -2.63
C ILE A 158 -20.94 5.60 -3.05
N TYR A 159 -20.08 4.61 -2.89
CA TYR A 159 -18.69 4.72 -3.27
C TYR A 159 -18.49 4.85 -4.79
N GLY A 160 -19.26 4.09 -5.59
CA GLY A 160 -19.28 4.18 -7.04
C GLY A 160 -19.75 5.55 -7.55
N ILE A 161 -20.78 6.14 -6.94
CA ILE A 161 -21.21 7.51 -7.23
C ILE A 161 -20.09 8.50 -6.95
N ALA A 162 -19.37 8.35 -5.83
CA ALA A 162 -18.27 9.21 -5.46
C ALA A 162 -17.09 9.11 -6.45
N LEU A 163 -16.77 7.90 -6.92
CA LEU A 163 -15.78 7.66 -7.98
C LEU A 163 -16.23 8.24 -9.33
N PHE A 164 -17.50 8.10 -9.69
CA PHE A 164 -18.05 8.68 -10.91
C PHE A 164 -18.01 10.22 -10.89
N ARG A 165 -18.31 10.85 -9.76
CA ARG A 165 -18.11 12.31 -9.58
C ARG A 165 -16.65 12.71 -9.74
N CYS A 166 -15.70 11.91 -9.25
CA CYS A 166 -14.28 12.13 -9.49
C CYS A 166 -13.92 12.03 -10.98
N TYR A 167 -14.43 11.02 -11.68
CA TYR A 167 -14.25 10.85 -13.12
C TYR A 167 -14.73 12.08 -13.91
N LEU A 168 -15.96 12.55 -13.66
CA LEU A 168 -16.50 13.75 -14.31
C LEU A 168 -15.65 15.00 -14.04
N SER A 169 -15.14 15.14 -12.81
CA SER A 169 -14.27 16.24 -12.43
C SER A 169 -12.91 16.19 -13.17
N LEU A 170 -12.29 15.02 -13.25
CA LEU A 170 -10.97 14.85 -13.85
C LEU A 170 -11.02 14.84 -15.39
N LYS A 171 -12.16 14.44 -15.97
CA LYS A 171 -12.41 14.55 -17.41
C LYS A 171 -12.37 16.00 -17.90
N LYS A 172 -12.69 16.99 -17.06
CA LYS A 172 -12.63 18.42 -17.41
C LYS A 172 -11.23 19.02 -17.37
N MET A 173 -10.20 18.26 -16.97
CA MET A 173 -8.83 18.75 -16.96
C MET A 173 -8.33 19.01 -18.39
N PRO A 174 -7.47 20.03 -18.60
CA PRO A 174 -6.88 20.28 -19.91
C PRO A 174 -6.08 19.06 -20.37
N LYS A 175 -6.13 18.77 -21.68
CA LYS A 175 -5.23 17.81 -22.31
C LYS A 175 -3.83 18.45 -22.34
N TYR A 176 -2.81 17.66 -22.03
CA TYR A 176 -1.43 18.03 -22.32
C TYR A 176 -0.92 17.05 -23.36
N GLU A 177 -0.22 17.55 -24.38
CA GLU A 177 0.38 16.70 -25.39
C GLU A 177 1.60 16.01 -24.78
N SER A 178 1.53 14.69 -24.70
CA SER A 178 2.69 13.87 -24.42
C SER A 178 3.26 13.41 -25.76
N THR A 179 4.55 13.67 -26.02
CA THR A 179 5.30 13.24 -27.22
C THR A 179 5.48 11.72 -27.24
N VAL A 180 4.37 11.01 -27.30
CA VAL A 180 4.31 9.61 -26.97
C VAL A 180 3.76 8.88 -28.19
N GLN A 181 4.67 8.29 -28.97
CA GLN A 181 4.30 7.34 -30.02
C GLN A 181 3.61 6.14 -29.38
N ASN A 182 2.39 5.87 -29.83
CA ASN A 182 1.58 4.71 -29.44
C ASN A 182 2.22 3.43 -29.98
N SER A 183 3.19 2.88 -29.26
CA SER A 183 3.65 1.51 -29.46
C SER A 183 3.24 0.65 -28.27
N PHE A 184 2.50 -0.41 -28.56
CA PHE A 184 2.14 -1.43 -27.57
C PHE A 184 3.27 -2.45 -27.51
N TYR A 185 3.86 -2.63 -26.32
CA TYR A 185 4.86 -3.68 -26.10
C TYR A 185 4.53 -4.49 -24.85
N PHE A 186 4.51 -5.81 -24.98
CA PHE A 186 4.26 -6.72 -23.86
C PHE A 186 5.58 -7.19 -23.21
N SER A 187 5.81 -6.83 -21.95
CA SER A 187 6.97 -7.25 -21.18
C SER A 187 6.70 -8.59 -20.48
N LYS A 188 7.10 -9.70 -21.11
CA LYS A 188 7.02 -11.07 -20.55
C LYS A 188 7.61 -11.14 -19.12
N SER A 189 8.75 -10.50 -18.89
CA SER A 189 9.43 -10.48 -17.59
C SER A 189 8.60 -9.82 -16.49
N SER A 190 7.92 -8.70 -16.77
CA SER A 190 7.06 -8.03 -15.79
C SER A 190 5.81 -8.88 -15.47
N PHE A 191 5.31 -9.61 -16.47
CA PHE A 191 4.14 -10.46 -16.34
C PHE A 191 4.42 -11.71 -15.51
N LEU A 192 5.59 -12.33 -15.71
CA LEU A 192 6.03 -13.45 -14.88
C LEU A 192 6.19 -13.05 -13.41
N ILE A 193 6.77 -11.87 -13.13
CA ILE A 193 6.85 -11.34 -11.77
C ILE A 193 5.45 -11.12 -11.18
N PHE A 194 4.53 -10.57 -11.99
CA PHE A 194 3.14 -10.39 -11.58
C PHE A 194 2.50 -11.73 -11.18
N ILE A 195 2.62 -12.77 -12.01
CA ILE A 195 2.08 -14.11 -11.71
C ILE A 195 2.72 -14.66 -10.43
N ALA A 196 4.05 -14.63 -10.34
CA ALA A 196 4.78 -15.16 -9.19
C ALA A 196 4.36 -14.48 -7.88
N PHE A 197 4.32 -13.15 -7.84
CA PHE A 197 3.89 -12.43 -6.64
C PHE A 197 2.40 -12.57 -6.35
N THR A 198 1.56 -12.72 -7.38
CA THR A 198 0.12 -12.91 -7.19
C THR A 198 -0.15 -14.26 -6.54
N ILE A 199 0.44 -15.34 -7.05
CA ILE A 199 0.35 -16.68 -6.47
C ILE A 199 0.88 -16.66 -5.03
N LEU A 200 2.05 -16.05 -4.81
CA LEU A 200 2.67 -15.95 -3.50
C LEU A 200 1.78 -15.23 -2.48
N LEU A 201 1.35 -14.00 -2.79
CA LEU A 201 0.55 -13.20 -1.86
C LEU A 201 -0.83 -13.82 -1.62
N PHE A 202 -1.43 -14.41 -2.65
CA PHE A 202 -2.70 -15.11 -2.53
C PHE A 202 -2.57 -16.30 -1.58
N LEU A 203 -1.56 -17.15 -1.75
CA LEU A 203 -1.31 -18.28 -0.86
C LEU A 203 -0.98 -17.83 0.57
N MET A 204 -0.16 -16.78 0.73
CA MET A 204 0.13 -16.18 2.05
C MET A 204 -1.10 -15.62 2.77
N LYS A 205 -2.13 -15.22 2.04
CA LYS A 205 -3.36 -14.71 2.62
C LYS A 205 -4.44 -15.79 2.78
N ALA A 206 -4.54 -16.74 1.85
CA ALA A 206 -5.45 -17.88 1.95
C ALA A 206 -5.09 -18.78 3.15
N THR A 207 -3.79 -18.95 3.42
CA THR A 207 -3.26 -19.64 4.61
C THR A 207 -3.64 -19.02 5.92
N ARG A 208 -4.06 -17.77 5.95
CA ARG A 208 -4.57 -17.13 7.14
C ARG A 208 -6.03 -17.46 7.42
N GLU A 209 -6.79 -17.93 6.44
CA GLU A 209 -8.23 -18.13 6.61
C GLU A 209 -8.62 -19.62 6.68
N ILE A 210 -7.79 -20.52 6.14
CA ILE A 210 -8.09 -21.95 6.01
C ILE A 210 -7.22 -22.79 6.95
N ASN A 211 -7.84 -23.46 7.93
CA ASN A 211 -7.17 -24.32 8.93
C ASN A 211 -6.72 -25.65 8.35
N LEU A 212 -5.81 -25.62 7.37
CA LEU A 212 -5.23 -26.81 6.74
C LEU A 212 -3.71 -26.79 6.85
N GLN A 213 -3.14 -27.82 7.46
CA GLN A 213 -1.70 -28.07 7.51
C GLN A 213 -1.07 -28.14 6.09
N LEU A 214 -1.80 -28.67 5.11
CA LEU A 214 -1.39 -28.72 3.70
C LEU A 214 -1.02 -27.32 3.15
N LEU A 215 -1.74 -26.29 3.58
CA LEU A 215 -1.58 -24.94 3.08
C LEU A 215 -0.29 -24.29 3.61
N LEU A 216 0.21 -24.71 4.77
CA LEU A 216 1.48 -24.26 5.33
C LEU A 216 2.68 -24.90 4.62
N VAL A 217 2.59 -26.17 4.26
CA VAL A 217 3.56 -26.82 3.36
C VAL A 217 3.57 -26.09 2.02
N LEU A 218 2.39 -25.80 1.47
CA LEU A 218 2.26 -25.04 0.24
C LEU A 218 2.88 -23.64 0.40
N LEU A 219 2.63 -22.94 1.52
CA LEU A 219 3.22 -21.63 1.81
C LEU A 219 4.74 -21.66 1.84
N ILE A 220 5.34 -22.62 2.55
CA ILE A 220 6.79 -22.78 2.64
C ILE A 220 7.37 -23.04 1.24
N ILE A 221 6.77 -23.95 0.48
CA ILE A 221 7.16 -24.22 -0.92
C ILE A 221 7.03 -22.94 -1.76
N THR A 222 5.96 -22.17 -1.59
CA THR A 222 5.73 -20.95 -2.38
C THR A 222 6.74 -19.87 -2.03
N ILE A 223 7.10 -19.72 -0.75
CA ILE A 223 8.15 -18.79 -0.31
C ILE A 223 9.49 -19.22 -0.92
N LEU A 224 9.84 -20.51 -0.86
CA LEU A 224 11.08 -21.02 -1.45
C LEU A 224 11.12 -20.80 -2.97
N VAL A 225 10.02 -21.09 -3.67
CA VAL A 225 9.90 -20.86 -5.13
C VAL A 225 9.98 -19.36 -5.45
N ALA A 226 9.34 -18.49 -4.67
CA ALA A 226 9.40 -17.05 -4.90
C ALA A 226 10.80 -16.49 -4.65
N VAL A 227 11.51 -16.96 -3.62
CA VAL A 227 12.90 -16.60 -3.36
C VAL A 227 13.78 -17.06 -4.51
N ALA A 228 13.63 -18.31 -4.98
CA ALA A 228 14.37 -18.86 -6.11
C ALA A 228 14.10 -18.11 -7.43
N LEU A 229 12.84 -17.75 -7.71
CA LEU A 229 12.48 -16.96 -8.88
C LEU A 229 13.02 -15.53 -8.79
N LEU A 230 13.00 -14.90 -7.62
CA LEU A 230 13.57 -13.57 -7.40
C LEU A 230 15.09 -13.57 -7.57
N THR A 231 15.81 -14.54 -7.00
CA THR A 231 17.26 -14.65 -7.18
C THR A 231 17.63 -14.95 -8.63
N ALA A 232 16.90 -15.85 -9.31
CA ALA A 232 17.10 -16.12 -10.72
C ALA A 232 16.79 -14.89 -11.62
N TYR A 233 15.79 -14.09 -11.24
CA TYR A 233 15.43 -12.85 -11.94
C TYR A 233 16.50 -11.76 -11.76
N ILE A 234 16.98 -11.56 -10.53
CA ILE A 234 17.99 -10.54 -10.21
C ILE A 234 19.34 -10.88 -10.86
N THR A 235 19.74 -12.16 -10.90
CA THR A 235 21.02 -12.56 -11.48
C THR A 235 21.06 -12.43 -13.01
N LYS A 236 19.93 -12.55 -13.70
CA LYS A 236 19.86 -12.52 -15.17
C LYS A 236 19.64 -11.13 -15.78
N ILE A 237 19.25 -10.12 -14.99
CA ILE A 237 18.80 -8.83 -15.53
C ILE A 237 19.74 -7.70 -15.16
N LYS A 238 20.31 -7.05 -16.18
CA LYS A 238 20.93 -5.73 -16.03
C LYS A 238 19.81 -4.70 -15.85
N PHE A 239 19.66 -4.19 -14.63
CA PHE A 239 18.67 -3.17 -14.32
C PHE A 239 19.04 -1.84 -14.97
N ASN A 240 18.33 -1.47 -16.04
CA ASN A 240 18.39 -0.12 -16.59
C ASN A 240 17.50 0.81 -15.73
N PHE A 241 18.15 1.53 -14.82
CA PHE A 241 17.49 2.48 -13.94
C PHE A 241 17.09 3.74 -14.72
N GLN A 242 15.78 4.00 -14.83
CA GLN A 242 15.24 5.19 -15.51
C GLN A 242 15.18 6.41 -14.59
N LEU A 243 15.31 6.20 -13.27
CA LEU A 243 15.40 7.23 -12.24
C LEU A 243 16.74 7.11 -11.50
N PRO A 244 17.18 8.18 -10.81
CA PRO A 244 18.32 8.10 -9.90
C PRO A 244 18.19 6.94 -8.90
N LYS A 245 19.29 6.20 -8.67
CA LYS A 245 19.32 4.99 -7.84
C LYS A 245 18.77 5.21 -6.42
N PHE A 246 19.01 6.38 -5.83
CA PHE A 246 18.52 6.72 -4.50
C PHE A 246 16.99 6.73 -4.42
N ILE A 247 16.28 7.10 -5.50
CA ILE A 247 14.80 7.12 -5.52
C ILE A 247 14.25 5.70 -5.43
N TYR A 248 14.86 4.75 -6.13
CA TYR A 248 14.49 3.36 -6.07
C TYR A 248 14.79 2.76 -4.69
N TYR A 249 15.99 3.04 -4.16
CA TYR A 249 16.41 2.57 -2.84
C TYR A 249 15.49 3.05 -1.72
N PHE A 250 15.22 4.36 -1.66
CA PHE A 250 14.36 4.92 -0.62
C PHE A 250 12.87 4.64 -0.85
N GLY A 251 12.43 4.50 -2.10
CA GLY A 251 11.09 4.00 -2.39
C GLY A 251 10.87 2.58 -1.87
N PHE A 252 11.87 1.70 -2.07
CA PHE A 252 11.87 0.33 -1.58
C PHE A 252 11.84 0.25 -0.05
N THR A 253 12.77 0.91 0.64
CA THR A 253 12.84 0.91 2.11
C THR A 253 11.59 1.55 2.75
N GLN A 254 11.07 2.63 2.17
CA GLN A 254 9.80 3.22 2.60
C GLN A 254 8.64 2.21 2.50
N GLY A 255 8.59 1.42 1.43
CA GLY A 255 7.63 0.34 1.27
C GLY A 255 7.78 -0.78 2.31
N MET A 256 9.01 -1.13 2.67
CA MET A 256 9.29 -2.10 3.74
C MET A 256 8.82 -1.60 5.09
N ILE A 257 9.17 -0.38 5.50
CA ILE A 257 8.84 0.19 6.82
C ILE A 257 7.33 0.26 7.05
N VAL A 258 6.59 0.78 6.07
CA VAL A 258 5.13 0.90 6.18
C VAL A 258 4.48 -0.47 6.28
N ASN A 259 4.93 -1.42 5.45
CA ASN A 259 4.42 -2.78 5.50
C ASN A 259 4.77 -3.46 6.83
N PHE A 260 6.01 -3.32 7.30
CA PHE A 260 6.48 -3.87 8.56
C PHE A 260 5.59 -3.40 9.70
N TYR A 261 5.43 -2.08 9.89
CA TYR A 261 4.57 -1.55 10.93
C TYR A 261 3.13 -2.07 10.86
N LEU A 262 2.48 -1.99 9.69
CA LEU A 262 1.08 -2.37 9.56
C LEU A 262 0.88 -3.87 9.74
N LEU A 263 1.75 -4.70 9.17
CA LEU A 263 1.61 -6.14 9.19
C LEU A 263 2.03 -6.71 10.56
N TYR A 264 3.20 -6.32 11.06
CA TYR A 264 3.65 -6.69 12.41
C TYR A 264 2.68 -6.18 13.47
N GLY A 265 2.27 -4.92 13.41
CA GLY A 265 1.32 -4.34 14.36
C GLY A 265 -0.02 -5.08 14.35
N THR A 266 -0.49 -5.52 13.18
CA THR A 266 -1.70 -6.36 13.08
C THR A 266 -1.50 -7.72 13.73
N PHE A 267 -0.38 -8.39 13.47
CA PHE A 267 -0.06 -9.68 14.10
C PHE A 267 0.05 -9.55 15.61
N PHE A 268 0.77 -8.53 16.09
CA PHE A 268 0.91 -8.22 17.50
C PHE A 268 -0.46 -7.98 18.15
N ALA A 269 -1.30 -7.15 17.53
CA ALA A 269 -2.62 -6.81 18.05
C ALA A 269 -3.55 -8.03 18.16
N LEU A 270 -3.51 -8.94 17.19
CA LEU A 270 -4.38 -10.13 17.18
C LEU A 270 -3.85 -11.28 18.03
N SER A 271 -2.55 -11.32 18.31
CA SER A 271 -1.92 -12.36 19.12
C SER A 271 -1.91 -12.03 20.61
N GLN A 272 -1.64 -10.77 20.98
CA GLN A 272 -1.42 -10.37 22.38
C GLN A 272 -2.48 -9.42 22.93
N LYS A 273 -3.28 -8.79 22.05
CA LYS A 273 -4.31 -7.83 22.42
C LYS A 273 -5.64 -8.28 21.78
N ASN A 274 -6.40 -7.36 21.21
CA ASN A 274 -7.70 -7.61 20.60
C ASN A 274 -7.83 -6.89 19.25
N SER A 275 -8.84 -7.27 18.47
CA SER A 275 -9.23 -6.60 17.22
C SER A 275 -9.45 -5.09 17.38
N LYS A 276 -9.93 -4.62 18.54
CA LYS A 276 -10.05 -3.19 18.86
C LYS A 276 -8.68 -2.48 18.90
N PHE A 277 -7.65 -3.13 19.45
CA PHE A 277 -6.29 -2.58 19.50
C PHE A 277 -5.67 -2.50 18.10
N MET A 278 -5.98 -3.44 17.22
CA MET A 278 -5.55 -3.36 15.81
C MET A 278 -6.06 -2.06 15.16
N ILE A 279 -7.34 -1.72 15.34
CA ILE A 279 -7.93 -0.51 14.77
C ILE A 279 -7.33 0.74 15.42
N TYR A 280 -7.50 0.89 16.74
CA TYR A 280 -7.19 2.14 17.46
C TYR A 280 -5.71 2.29 17.85
N GLY A 281 -4.99 1.18 18.02
CA GLY A 281 -3.58 1.16 18.40
C GLY A 281 -2.63 1.06 17.22
N VAL A 282 -3.06 0.53 16.06
CA VAL A 282 -2.18 0.36 14.90
C VAL A 282 -2.58 1.29 13.74
N TYR A 283 -3.78 1.14 13.20
CA TYR A 283 -4.20 1.84 11.99
C TYR A 283 -4.52 3.32 12.23
N SER A 284 -5.26 3.66 13.30
CA SER A 284 -5.63 5.04 13.60
C SER A 284 -4.41 5.94 13.85
N PRO A 285 -3.43 5.58 14.70
CA PRO A 285 -2.25 6.43 14.95
C PRO A 285 -1.43 6.68 13.69
N TYR A 286 -1.25 5.65 12.85
CA TYR A 286 -0.59 5.77 11.55
C TYR A 286 -1.33 6.73 10.62
N GLY A 287 -2.67 6.63 10.53
CA GLY A 287 -3.49 7.55 9.76
C GLY A 287 -3.40 9.00 10.27
N ILE A 288 -3.43 9.19 11.59
CA ILE A 288 -3.25 10.51 12.23
C ILE A 288 -1.86 11.07 11.90
N GLY A 289 -0.81 10.26 11.94
CA GLY A 289 0.54 10.65 11.52
C GLY A 289 0.58 11.19 10.09
N ILE A 290 -0.07 10.50 9.14
CA ILE A 290 -0.19 10.97 7.75
C ILE A 290 -0.87 12.34 7.68
N ILE A 291 -1.95 12.56 8.42
CA ILE A 291 -2.67 13.84 8.44
C ILE A 291 -1.79 14.94 9.04
N LEU A 292 -1.16 14.70 10.20
CA LEU A 292 -0.27 15.65 10.86
C LEU A 292 0.89 16.08 9.96
N SER A 293 1.39 15.16 9.11
CA SER A 293 2.46 15.46 8.15
C SER A 293 2.09 16.50 7.10
N LEU A 294 0.79 16.70 6.81
CA LEU A 294 0.34 17.76 5.91
C LEU A 294 0.59 19.14 6.51
N PHE A 295 0.45 19.27 7.83
CA PHE A 295 0.47 20.56 8.52
C PHE A 295 1.85 20.88 9.12
N LEU A 296 2.46 19.91 9.79
CA LEU A 296 3.72 20.12 10.52
C LEU A 296 4.95 19.77 9.70
N GLY A 297 4.79 18.96 8.65
CA GLY A 297 5.89 18.46 7.83
C GLY A 297 6.77 19.54 7.18
N PRO A 298 6.20 20.57 6.53
CA PRO A 298 6.99 21.65 5.94
C PRO A 298 7.84 22.40 6.98
N LYS A 299 7.26 22.69 8.15
CA LYS A 299 7.97 23.35 9.26
C LYS A 299 9.12 22.50 9.78
N LEU A 300 8.92 21.18 9.91
CA LEU A 300 9.96 20.26 10.34
C LEU A 300 11.14 20.22 9.36
N LEU A 301 10.85 20.12 8.06
CA LEU A 301 11.89 20.08 7.02
C LEU A 301 12.63 21.41 6.89
N GLN A 302 11.97 22.53 7.18
CA GLN A 302 12.62 23.84 7.23
C GLN A 302 13.55 23.96 8.44
N ARG A 303 13.15 23.45 9.62
CA ARG A 303 13.98 23.47 10.83
C ARG A 303 15.27 22.67 10.67
N TYR A 304 15.25 21.59 9.90
CA TYR A 304 16.41 20.73 9.63
C TYR A 304 16.93 20.88 8.19
N SER A 305 16.91 22.11 7.65
CA SER A 305 17.29 22.39 6.26
C SER A 305 18.75 22.08 5.93
N SER A 306 19.64 21.99 6.93
CA SER A 306 21.06 21.65 6.74
C SER A 306 21.24 20.23 6.17
N TYR A 307 20.38 19.30 6.57
CA TYR A 307 20.43 17.90 6.13
C TYR A 307 19.60 17.68 4.86
N HIS A 308 19.90 16.61 4.13
CA HIS A 308 19.04 16.21 3.01
C HIS A 308 17.64 15.83 3.54
N PRO A 309 16.54 16.30 2.92
CA PRO A 309 15.18 16.04 3.43
C PRO A 309 14.85 14.55 3.63
N ILE A 310 15.40 13.68 2.76
CA ILE A 310 15.22 12.22 2.87
C ILE A 310 15.90 11.68 4.14
N THR A 311 17.08 12.18 4.49
CA THR A 311 17.81 11.78 5.71
C THR A 311 17.02 12.11 6.96
N VAL A 312 16.43 13.31 7.03
CA VAL A 312 15.57 13.73 8.14
C VAL A 312 14.36 12.80 8.26
N THR A 313 13.72 12.46 7.13
CA THR A 313 12.58 11.54 7.15
C THR A 313 12.97 10.10 7.52
N ASN A 314 14.16 9.64 7.12
CA ASN A 314 14.65 8.32 7.46
C ASN A 314 14.98 8.21 8.95
N ALA A 315 15.64 9.21 9.53
CA ALA A 315 15.92 9.25 10.96
C ALA A 315 14.61 9.20 11.77
N GLY A 316 13.60 9.96 11.34
CA GLY A 316 12.28 9.92 11.95
C GLY A 316 11.56 8.57 11.79
N ALA A 317 11.66 7.94 10.61
CA ALA A 317 11.11 6.60 10.38
C ALA A 317 11.83 5.53 11.22
N LEU A 318 13.15 5.64 11.39
CA LEU A 318 13.96 4.77 12.22
C LEU A 318 13.58 4.90 13.70
N LEU A 319 13.43 6.13 14.21
CA LEU A 319 12.90 6.39 15.54
C LEU A 319 11.50 5.79 15.71
N GLY A 320 10.64 5.94 14.70
CA GLY A 320 9.31 5.33 14.68
C GLY A 320 9.37 3.80 14.76
N THR A 321 10.27 3.16 14.02
CA THR A 321 10.47 1.71 14.12
C THR A 321 10.98 1.32 15.50
N LEU A 322 11.98 2.01 16.07
CA LEU A 322 12.49 1.71 17.42
C LEU A 322 11.43 1.89 18.51
N CYS A 323 10.51 2.85 18.36
CA CYS A 323 9.39 3.03 19.28
C CYS A 323 8.43 1.84 19.29
N MET A 324 8.52 0.89 18.36
CA MET A 324 7.69 -0.32 18.38
C MET A 324 8.24 -1.41 19.31
N ILE A 325 9.44 -1.27 19.91
CA ILE A 325 10.04 -2.26 20.83
C ILE A 325 9.05 -2.62 21.94
N PHE A 326 8.43 -1.61 22.55
CA PHE A 326 7.51 -1.83 23.66
C PHE A 326 6.05 -1.82 23.18
N SER A 327 5.27 -2.73 23.76
CA SER A 327 3.85 -2.92 23.41
C SER A 327 3.01 -1.65 23.58
N TRP A 328 3.29 -0.86 24.62
CA TRP A 328 2.60 0.40 24.92
C TRP A 328 3.02 1.56 24.00
N SER A 329 4.23 1.52 23.43
CA SER A 329 4.75 2.57 22.54
C SER A 329 4.48 2.31 21.06
N LEU A 330 3.91 1.14 20.71
CA LEU A 330 3.52 0.79 19.34
C LEU A 330 2.64 1.85 18.65
N PRO A 331 1.59 2.43 19.29
CA PRO A 331 0.81 3.51 18.69
C PRO A 331 1.65 4.74 18.34
N PHE A 332 2.61 5.09 19.20
CA PHE A 332 3.52 6.21 18.97
C PHE A 332 4.47 5.94 17.81
N GLY A 333 5.02 4.73 17.72
CA GLY A 333 5.79 4.28 16.57
C GLY A 333 4.99 4.39 15.27
N GLY A 334 3.71 4.00 15.30
CA GLY A 334 2.78 4.17 14.19
C GLY A 334 2.57 5.59 13.72
N LEU A 335 2.36 6.50 14.67
CA LEU A 335 2.22 7.92 14.39
C LEU A 335 3.47 8.47 13.71
N LEU A 336 4.67 8.17 14.25
CA LEU A 336 5.93 8.60 13.67
C LEU A 336 6.14 8.01 12.27
N ILE A 337 5.94 6.71 12.10
CA ILE A 337 6.08 6.04 10.80
C ILE A 337 5.11 6.64 9.78
N GLY A 338 3.84 6.84 10.14
CA GLY A 338 2.84 7.46 9.27
C GLY A 338 3.22 8.89 8.88
N PHE A 339 3.74 9.67 9.85
CA PHE A 339 4.18 11.03 9.63
C PHE A 339 5.38 11.11 8.66
N PHE A 340 6.46 10.41 8.98
CA PHE A 340 7.72 10.49 8.24
C PHE A 340 7.66 9.80 6.89
N SER A 341 7.00 8.64 6.78
CA SER A 341 6.83 7.94 5.50
C SER A 341 5.98 8.75 4.51
N SER A 342 5.00 9.52 5.00
CA SER A 342 4.21 10.43 4.16
C SER A 342 5.07 11.59 3.62
N LEU A 343 5.94 12.17 4.45
CA LEU A 343 6.87 13.22 4.00
C LEU A 343 7.89 12.70 3.01
N GLN A 344 8.49 11.55 3.30
CA GLN A 344 9.42 10.88 2.42
C GLN A 344 8.78 10.59 1.07
N THR A 345 7.53 10.08 1.08
CA THR A 345 6.74 9.84 -0.12
C THR A 345 6.57 11.10 -0.96
N ARG A 346 6.24 12.25 -0.35
CA ARG A 346 6.08 13.51 -1.10
C ARG A 346 7.38 13.99 -1.71
N LYS A 347 8.48 13.92 -0.95
CA LYS A 347 9.81 14.33 -1.42
C LYS A 347 10.34 13.42 -2.52
N LEU A 348 10.21 12.10 -2.37
CA LEU A 348 10.60 11.15 -3.41
C LEU A 348 9.76 11.31 -4.68
N ASN A 349 8.46 11.60 -4.57
CA ASN A 349 7.62 11.91 -5.73
C ASN A 349 8.10 13.18 -6.45
N GLN A 350 8.42 14.21 -5.68
CA GLN A 350 8.95 15.45 -6.22
C GLN A 350 10.28 15.21 -6.95
N TYR A 351 11.26 14.57 -6.32
CA TYR A 351 12.54 14.25 -6.96
C TYR A 351 12.37 13.36 -8.20
N ALA A 352 11.48 12.36 -8.15
CA ALA A 352 11.23 11.47 -9.29
C ALA A 352 10.66 12.24 -10.49
N TYR A 353 9.77 13.19 -10.23
CA TYR A 353 9.18 14.02 -11.27
C TYR A 353 10.18 15.02 -11.86
N ASP A 354 10.96 15.67 -10.99
CA ASP A 354 11.87 16.77 -11.35
C ASP A 354 13.11 16.27 -12.11
N THR A 355 13.58 15.05 -11.84
CA THR A 355 14.79 14.47 -12.46
C THR A 355 14.56 13.87 -13.85
N THR A 356 13.32 13.56 -14.22
CA THR A 356 13.01 13.01 -15.55
C THR A 356 12.63 14.08 -16.55
N ASN A 357 13.44 14.27 -17.60
CA ASN A 357 13.10 15.15 -18.71
C ASN A 357 12.25 14.47 -19.79
N PHE A 358 12.45 13.17 -20.06
CA PHE A 358 11.85 12.48 -21.21
C PHE A 358 10.60 11.62 -20.88
N ASN A 359 10.38 11.24 -19.62
CA ASN A 359 9.33 10.28 -19.20
C ASN A 359 8.63 10.68 -17.88
N LYS A 360 8.20 11.94 -17.75
CA LYS A 360 7.53 12.44 -16.53
C LYS A 360 6.27 11.65 -16.18
N ASP A 361 5.53 11.20 -17.20
CA ASP A 361 4.28 10.45 -17.08
C ASP A 361 4.43 9.09 -16.36
N SER A 362 5.58 8.42 -16.48
CA SER A 362 5.82 7.09 -15.89
C SER A 362 6.66 7.12 -14.60
N SER A 363 7.30 8.25 -14.27
CA SER A 363 8.23 8.39 -13.14
C SER A 363 7.63 7.93 -11.79
N LEU A 364 6.44 8.42 -11.43
CA LEU A 364 5.78 8.06 -10.17
C LEU A 364 5.23 6.63 -10.17
N LEU A 365 4.82 6.09 -11.31
CA LEU A 365 4.41 4.69 -11.45
C LEU A 365 5.59 3.75 -11.21
N LEU A 366 6.74 4.05 -11.80
CA LEU A 366 7.98 3.30 -11.60
C LEU A 366 8.38 3.32 -10.13
N ARG A 367 8.35 4.49 -9.49
CA ARG A 367 8.64 4.61 -8.06
C ARG A 367 7.65 3.80 -7.20
N ASN A 368 6.35 3.91 -7.47
CA ASN A 368 5.31 3.17 -6.76
C ASN A 368 5.56 1.65 -6.83
N ARG A 369 5.97 1.13 -7.98
CA ARG A 369 6.32 -0.29 -8.14
C ARG A 369 7.43 -0.74 -7.18
N TRP A 370 8.48 0.06 -7.01
CA TRP A 370 9.58 -0.26 -6.10
C TRP A 370 9.16 -0.22 -4.63
N SER A 371 8.27 0.71 -4.26
CA SER A 371 7.66 0.72 -2.93
C SER A 371 6.82 -0.53 -2.67
N LYS A 372 6.00 -0.95 -3.66
CA LYS A 372 5.24 -2.21 -3.58
C LYS A 372 6.14 -3.43 -3.47
N LEU A 373 7.25 -3.45 -4.21
CA LEU A 373 8.26 -4.50 -4.14
C LEU A 373 8.86 -4.60 -2.73
N GLY A 374 9.20 -3.46 -2.12
CA GLY A 374 9.64 -3.39 -0.72
C GLY A 374 8.61 -3.95 0.26
N SER A 375 7.34 -3.59 0.11
CA SER A 375 6.27 -4.15 0.93
C SER A 375 6.14 -5.68 0.77
N ILE A 376 6.24 -6.21 -0.45
CA ILE A 376 6.15 -7.65 -0.71
C ILE A 376 7.34 -8.39 -0.08
N ILE A 377 8.56 -7.91 -0.30
CA ILE A 377 9.77 -8.53 0.28
C ILE A 377 9.70 -8.52 1.80
N ASN A 378 9.30 -7.40 2.40
CA ASN A 378 9.14 -7.32 3.85
C ASN A 378 8.07 -8.29 4.37
N GLN A 379 6.94 -8.42 3.68
CA GLN A 379 5.90 -9.38 4.05
C GLN A 379 6.42 -10.82 4.02
N ILE A 380 7.25 -11.17 3.02
CA ILE A 380 7.90 -12.49 2.94
C ILE A 380 8.87 -12.68 4.12
N LEU A 381 9.74 -11.70 4.39
CA LEU A 381 10.70 -11.73 5.49
C LEU A 381 10.00 -11.90 6.84
N LEU A 382 8.93 -11.14 7.09
CA LEU A 382 8.19 -11.21 8.33
C LEU A 382 7.60 -12.61 8.57
N ILE A 383 6.91 -13.17 7.57
CA ILE A 383 6.31 -14.52 7.71
C ILE A 383 7.41 -15.58 7.83
N PHE A 384 8.48 -15.46 7.04
CA PHE A 384 9.63 -16.36 7.13
C PHE A 384 10.22 -16.39 8.54
N PHE A 385 10.49 -15.22 9.14
CA PHE A 385 11.02 -15.16 10.50
C PHE A 385 10.04 -15.70 11.55
N ILE A 386 8.75 -15.39 11.45
CA ILE A 386 7.74 -15.96 12.36
C ILE A 386 7.76 -17.48 12.30
N LEU A 387 7.80 -18.07 11.11
CA LEU A 387 7.81 -19.53 10.95
C LEU A 387 9.13 -20.15 11.42
N ALA A 388 10.27 -19.59 11.02
CA ALA A 388 11.59 -20.09 11.40
C ALA A 388 11.79 -20.04 12.91
N LEU A 389 11.44 -18.93 13.56
CA LEU A 389 11.54 -18.77 15.00
C LEU A 389 10.53 -19.65 15.75
N SER A 390 9.30 -19.80 15.24
CA SER A 390 8.34 -20.73 15.84
C SER A 390 8.83 -22.18 15.79
N PHE A 391 9.55 -22.56 14.73
CA PHE A 391 10.18 -23.88 14.63
C PHE A 391 11.31 -24.03 15.66
N ILE A 392 12.17 -23.02 15.81
CA ILE A 392 13.26 -23.00 16.80
C ILE A 392 12.71 -23.07 18.23
N HIS A 393 11.62 -22.38 18.52
CA HIS A 393 10.96 -22.38 19.84
C HIS A 393 10.00 -23.56 20.04
N HIS A 394 10.00 -24.55 19.13
CA HIS A 394 9.16 -25.75 19.19
C HIS A 394 7.65 -25.46 19.39
N ILE A 395 7.16 -24.36 18.81
CA ILE A 395 5.74 -23.99 18.92
C ILE A 395 4.94 -24.80 17.89
N PRO A 396 3.86 -25.49 18.30
CA PRO A 396 3.06 -26.28 17.37
C PRO A 396 2.46 -25.41 16.27
N LEU A 397 2.53 -25.89 15.03
CA LEU A 397 2.02 -25.19 13.84
C LEU A 397 0.54 -24.77 13.97
N ASN A 398 -0.27 -25.56 14.69
CA ASN A 398 -1.68 -25.24 14.95
C ASN A 398 -1.83 -23.99 15.85
N ALA A 399 -0.92 -23.76 16.81
CA ALA A 399 -0.94 -22.55 17.63
C ALA A 399 -0.52 -21.32 16.82
N ILE A 400 0.44 -21.48 15.91
CA ILE A 400 0.78 -20.44 14.91
C ILE A 400 -0.44 -20.11 14.06
N PHE A 401 -1.18 -21.12 13.60
CA PHE A 401 -2.38 -20.95 12.79
C PHE A 401 -3.48 -20.17 13.52
N VAL A 402 -3.81 -20.58 14.75
CA VAL A 402 -4.81 -19.90 15.59
C VAL A 402 -4.41 -18.44 15.87
N THR A 403 -3.11 -18.16 15.98
CA THR A 403 -2.56 -16.81 16.19
C THR A 403 -2.62 -15.95 14.92
N ILE A 404 -2.22 -16.51 13.76
CA ILE A 404 -2.24 -15.82 12.46
C ILE A 404 -3.68 -15.47 12.05
N THR A 405 -4.64 -16.35 12.36
CA THR A 405 -6.07 -16.16 12.07
C THR A 405 -6.79 -15.21 13.03
N GLY A 406 -6.14 -14.79 14.12
CA GLY A 406 -6.75 -13.92 15.15
C GLY A 406 -7.80 -14.62 16.03
N LYS A 407 -7.85 -15.96 16.01
CA LYS A 407 -8.69 -16.77 16.90
C LYS A 407 -8.01 -17.08 18.25
N ALA A 408 -6.77 -16.61 18.45
CA ALA A 408 -5.92 -16.94 19.60
C ALA A 408 -6.26 -16.28 20.94
N ILE A 409 -7.29 -15.43 21.03
CA ILE A 409 -7.64 -14.75 22.28
C ILE A 409 -7.93 -15.76 23.42
N GLN A 410 -8.22 -17.04 23.10
CA GLN A 410 -8.54 -18.07 24.10
C GLN A 410 -7.36 -18.93 24.58
N ASN A 411 -6.20 -18.96 23.91
CA ASN A 411 -5.08 -19.81 24.34
C ASN A 411 -3.81 -18.98 24.50
N GLN A 412 -3.26 -18.93 25.72
CA GLN A 412 -1.95 -18.39 26.06
C GLN A 412 -0.86 -19.07 25.21
N SER A 413 -0.67 -18.57 24.00
CA SER A 413 0.32 -19.08 23.07
C SER A 413 1.65 -18.40 23.42
N PRO A 414 2.77 -19.13 23.59
CA PRO A 414 4.08 -18.56 23.89
C PRO A 414 4.69 -17.85 22.65
N MET A 415 3.95 -16.90 22.08
CA MET A 415 4.32 -16.16 20.86
C MET A 415 5.04 -14.84 21.15
N SER A 416 5.14 -14.44 22.42
CA SER A 416 5.83 -13.20 22.83
C SER A 416 7.26 -13.16 22.30
N ASP A 417 7.99 -14.24 22.51
CA ASP A 417 9.43 -14.30 22.25
C ASP A 417 9.70 -14.38 20.75
N VAL A 418 8.89 -15.14 20.01
CA VAL A 418 8.91 -15.19 18.54
C VAL A 418 8.62 -13.82 17.93
N LEU A 419 7.61 -13.11 18.45
CA LEU A 419 7.24 -11.79 17.93
C LEU A 419 8.29 -10.73 18.26
N LEU A 420 8.89 -10.77 19.46
CA LEU A 420 9.95 -9.86 19.85
C LEU A 420 11.22 -10.08 19.02
N THR A 421 11.65 -11.33 18.86
CA THR A 421 12.84 -11.68 18.06
C THR A 421 12.63 -11.37 16.58
N THR A 422 11.46 -11.71 16.02
CA THR A 422 11.07 -11.32 14.65
C THR A 422 11.14 -9.81 14.47
N TYR A 423 10.63 -9.06 15.44
CA TYR A 423 10.66 -7.61 15.44
C TYR A 423 12.10 -7.08 15.42
N MET A 424 12.95 -7.56 16.33
CA MET A 424 14.35 -7.13 16.42
C MET A 424 15.12 -7.38 15.14
N LEU A 425 14.94 -8.56 14.52
CA LEU A 425 15.57 -8.90 13.23
C LEU A 425 15.13 -7.96 12.10
N ASN A 426 13.82 -7.72 11.96
CA ASN A 426 13.32 -6.80 10.93
C ASN A 426 13.77 -5.35 11.18
N CYS A 427 13.75 -4.90 12.44
CA CYS A 427 14.26 -3.58 12.80
C CYS A 427 15.75 -3.42 12.51
N PHE A 428 16.55 -4.47 12.74
CA PHE A 428 17.96 -4.45 12.38
C PHE A 428 18.17 -4.35 10.86
N ILE A 429 17.44 -5.15 10.08
CA ILE A 429 17.52 -5.11 8.60
C ILE A 429 17.07 -3.76 8.06
N ILE A 430 15.89 -3.28 8.47
CA ILE A 430 15.34 -2.01 8.00
C ILE A 430 16.21 -0.83 8.49
N GLY A 431 16.63 -0.86 9.76
CA GLY A 431 17.45 0.16 10.38
C GLY A 431 18.81 0.28 9.70
N SER A 432 19.49 -0.83 9.43
CA SER A 432 20.78 -0.84 8.72
C SER A 432 20.64 -0.28 7.30
N LEU A 433 19.58 -0.65 6.57
CA LEU A 433 19.30 -0.07 5.25
C LEU A 433 19.08 1.46 5.34
N LEU A 434 18.27 1.93 6.29
CA LEU A 434 18.04 3.37 6.45
C LEU A 434 19.33 4.13 6.76
N VAL A 435 20.16 3.63 7.68
CA VAL A 435 21.42 4.27 8.09
C VAL A 435 22.42 4.29 6.94
N ILE A 436 22.68 3.14 6.30
CA ILE A 436 23.64 3.02 5.19
C ILE A 436 23.20 3.92 4.02
N GLY A 437 21.92 3.89 3.67
CA GLY A 437 21.37 4.72 2.62
C GLY A 437 21.52 6.21 2.91
N SER A 438 21.16 6.64 4.12
CA SER A 438 21.26 8.03 4.54
C SER A 438 22.72 8.52 4.60
N TRP A 439 23.63 7.70 5.11
CA TRP A 439 25.06 8.01 5.14
C TRP A 439 25.59 8.27 3.73
N ASN A 440 25.30 7.36 2.78
CA ASN A 440 25.76 7.48 1.40
C ASN A 440 25.18 8.72 0.71
N LEU A 441 23.93 9.08 1.03
CA LEU A 441 23.27 10.26 0.45
C LEU A 441 23.92 11.57 0.93
N GLU A 442 24.24 11.69 2.22
CA GLU A 442 24.91 12.90 2.74
C GLU A 442 26.35 13.02 2.24
N LYS A 443 27.09 11.90 2.10
CA LYS A 443 28.43 11.89 1.51
C LYS A 443 28.46 12.40 0.07
N THR A 444 27.37 12.25 -0.69
CA THR A 444 27.30 12.78 -2.06
C THR A 444 26.95 14.27 -2.14
N LYS A 445 26.66 14.91 -0.99
CA LYS A 445 26.31 16.33 -0.87
C LYS A 445 27.51 17.19 -0.44
N SER A 446 28.49 16.60 0.25
CA SER A 446 29.83 17.15 0.50
C SER A 446 30.73 16.93 -0.71
#